data_AF-A0A1X9YS50-F1
#
_entry.id   AF-A0A1X9YS50-F1
#
_cell.length_a   1.000
_cell.length_b   1.000
_cell.length_c   1.000
_cell.angle_alpha   90.00
_cell.angle_beta   90.00
_cell.angle_gamma   90.00
#
_symmetry.space_group_name_H-M   'P 1'
#
loop_
_entity.id
_entity.type
_entity.pdbx_description
1 polymer ?
#
loop_
_entity_poly.entity_id
_entity_poly.type
_entity_poly.pdbx_seq_one_letter_code
_entity_poly.pdbx_strand_id
1 'polypeptide(L)'
;MKNKNLLHDKKLSKAQVQEILRKQGKLIPELMEAFCERRPDGSIFEQDLVYELNDGNFLVVRDPSIKREGGKGDIWKREFMNRFASWSKEVKEDYAQGRSSSTEHWRYYSKYKNELIDNVELLIQELSHRLNIDILDLDKSYDSLGLVSSKVEKLGRDVARPELYDNLVAYVGEVIKSRVQGQWKFDSVFKVPYVGNENEHTHLNPVNIVWGELGSLEPMNLRKATVAEIRNVSHLHKIVKQNKS
;
A
#
# COMPACT_ATOMS: atom_id res chain seq x y z
N MET A 1 -6.43 -2.38 -22.03
CA MET A 1 -6.72 -1.59 -20.82
C MET A 1 -5.60 -0.56 -20.67
N LYS A 2 -5.91 0.74 -20.60
CA LYS A 2 -4.89 1.81 -20.54
C LYS A 2 -4.21 1.81 -19.17
N ASN A 3 -2.89 1.65 -19.12
CA ASN A 3 -2.16 1.76 -17.86
C ASN A 3 -2.07 3.24 -17.48
N LYS A 4 -2.80 3.65 -16.43
CA LYS A 4 -2.87 5.04 -15.97
C LYS A 4 -1.53 5.63 -15.51
N ASN A 5 -0.53 4.78 -15.24
CA ASN A 5 0.79 5.16 -14.77
C ASN A 5 1.77 5.41 -15.93
N LEU A 6 1.40 5.05 -17.16
CA LEU A 6 2.15 5.35 -18.37
C LEU A 6 1.63 6.63 -19.03
N LEU A 7 2.53 7.36 -19.69
CA LEU A 7 2.17 8.57 -20.46
C LEU A 7 1.66 8.25 -21.87
N HIS A 8 1.77 6.99 -22.30
CA HIS A 8 1.35 6.56 -23.62
C HIS A 8 0.71 5.17 -23.56
N ASP A 9 -0.10 4.87 -24.58
CA ASP A 9 -0.91 3.65 -24.64
C ASP A 9 -0.20 2.48 -25.32
N LYS A 10 0.87 2.78 -26.07
CA LYS A 10 1.64 1.81 -26.84
C LYS A 10 3.11 1.95 -26.52
N LYS A 11 3.74 0.83 -26.17
CA LYS A 11 5.18 0.71 -25.93
C LYS A 11 5.97 1.35 -27.06
N LEU A 12 6.99 2.13 -26.71
CA LEU A 12 7.89 2.79 -27.64
C LEU A 12 8.78 1.77 -28.33
N SER A 13 8.93 1.93 -29.64
CA SER A 13 9.89 1.17 -30.44
C SER A 13 11.34 1.56 -30.09
N LYS A 14 12.30 0.70 -30.48
CA LYS A 14 13.74 0.97 -30.37
C LYS A 14 14.13 2.33 -30.96
N ALA A 15 13.60 2.66 -32.14
CA ALA A 15 13.92 3.91 -32.82
C ALA A 15 13.41 5.13 -32.02
N GLN A 16 12.20 5.05 -31.46
CA GLN A 16 11.64 6.11 -30.62
C GLN A 16 12.43 6.27 -29.31
N VAL A 17 12.82 5.18 -28.67
CA VAL A 17 13.67 5.21 -27.46
C VAL A 17 15.00 5.91 -27.77
N GLN A 18 15.68 5.51 -28.85
CA GLN A 18 16.96 6.13 -29.23
C GLN A 18 16.81 7.62 -29.56
N GLU A 19 15.72 8.00 -30.23
CA GLU A 19 15.44 9.40 -30.53
C GLU A 19 15.19 10.25 -29.27
N ILE A 20 14.53 9.69 -28.25
CA ILE A 20 14.37 10.34 -26.95
C ILE A 20 15.73 10.48 -26.27
N LEU A 21 16.50 9.39 -26.17
CA LEU A 21 17.80 9.35 -25.48
C LEU A 21 18.85 10.28 -26.10
N ARG A 22 18.77 10.57 -27.40
CA ARG A 22 19.61 11.59 -28.05
C ARG A 22 19.31 13.01 -27.60
N LYS A 23 18.08 13.28 -27.16
CA LYS A 23 17.60 14.63 -26.77
C LYS A 23 17.61 14.84 -25.27
N GLN A 24 17.32 13.79 -24.51
CA GLN A 24 17.13 13.81 -23.07
C GLN A 24 17.25 12.40 -22.50
N GLY A 25 17.56 12.28 -21.21
CA GLY A 25 17.67 10.98 -20.55
C GLY A 25 18.96 10.88 -19.78
N LYS A 26 18.84 10.98 -18.45
CA LYS A 26 19.94 10.68 -17.53
C LYS A 26 19.72 9.27 -17.00
N LEU A 27 20.67 8.37 -17.22
CA LEU A 27 20.60 7.02 -16.66
C LEU A 27 20.59 7.11 -15.12
N ILE A 28 19.70 6.34 -14.47
CA ILE A 28 19.54 6.27 -13.01
C ILE A 28 19.82 4.84 -12.53
N PRO A 29 21.09 4.49 -12.27
CA PRO A 29 21.48 3.14 -11.88
C PRO A 29 20.78 2.63 -10.62
N GLU A 30 20.49 3.53 -9.67
CA GLU A 30 19.89 3.19 -8.38
C GLU A 30 18.48 2.60 -8.55
N LEU A 31 17.77 2.98 -9.62
CA LEU A 31 16.43 2.48 -9.91
C LEU A 31 16.44 1.17 -10.72
N MET A 32 17.55 0.82 -11.37
CA MET A 32 17.65 -0.39 -12.19
C MET A 32 17.57 -1.67 -11.35
N GLU A 33 17.97 -1.63 -10.08
CA GLU A 33 17.87 -2.77 -9.17
C GLU A 33 16.41 -3.15 -8.88
N ALA A 34 15.45 -2.22 -9.00
CA ALA A 34 14.02 -2.50 -8.89
C ALA A 34 13.47 -3.27 -10.11
N PHE A 35 14.19 -3.24 -11.23
CA PHE A 35 13.87 -3.94 -12.48
C PHE A 35 14.89 -5.03 -12.82
N CYS A 36 15.62 -5.51 -11.80
CA CYS A 36 16.59 -6.60 -11.96
C CYS A 36 15.93 -7.93 -11.60
N GLU A 37 15.95 -8.86 -12.54
CA GLU A 37 15.61 -10.26 -12.29
C GLU A 37 16.90 -11.07 -12.13
N ARG A 38 16.93 -11.96 -11.13
CA ARG A 38 18.10 -12.77 -10.80
C ARG A 38 17.76 -14.25 -10.85
N ARG A 39 18.74 -15.05 -11.25
CA ARG A 39 18.66 -16.52 -11.19
C ARG A 39 18.81 -17.02 -9.75
N PRO A 40 18.47 -18.30 -9.47
CA PRO A 40 18.68 -18.89 -8.15
C PRO A 40 20.13 -18.83 -7.63
N ASP A 41 21.12 -18.77 -8.52
CA ASP A 41 22.54 -18.62 -8.20
C ASP A 41 22.96 -17.16 -7.91
N GLY A 42 22.03 -16.21 -7.97
CA GLY A 42 22.25 -14.78 -7.72
C GLY A 42 22.73 -13.97 -8.93
N SER A 43 23.06 -14.62 -10.05
CA SER A 43 23.46 -13.93 -11.28
C SER A 43 22.30 -13.15 -11.90
N ILE A 44 22.62 -12.02 -12.53
CA ILE A 44 21.62 -11.19 -13.22
C ILE A 44 21.11 -11.94 -14.45
N PHE A 45 19.80 -12.12 -14.53
CA PHE A 45 19.13 -12.72 -15.67
C PHE A 45 18.71 -11.65 -16.68
N GLU A 46 18.03 -10.61 -16.21
CA GLU A 46 17.56 -9.46 -17.00
C GLU A 46 17.64 -8.20 -16.13
N GLN A 47 18.03 -7.07 -16.72
CA GLN A 47 18.02 -5.78 -16.06
C GLN A 47 17.58 -4.67 -17.03
N ASP A 48 16.39 -4.13 -16.79
CA ASP A 48 15.92 -2.98 -17.55
C ASP A 48 16.70 -1.71 -17.18
N LEU A 49 16.92 -0.84 -18.16
CA LEU A 49 17.60 0.44 -17.97
C LEU A 49 16.57 1.52 -17.63
N VAL A 50 16.88 2.38 -16.66
CA VAL A 50 15.96 3.45 -16.22
C VAL A 50 16.60 4.81 -16.47
N TYR A 51 15.92 5.69 -17.19
CA TYR A 51 16.38 7.04 -17.49
C TYR A 51 15.39 8.08 -16.97
N GLU A 52 15.88 9.12 -16.29
CA GLU A 52 15.11 10.31 -15.96
C GLU A 52 15.09 11.27 -17.16
N LEU A 53 13.90 11.73 -17.54
CA LEU A 53 13.67 12.68 -18.63
C LEU A 53 13.68 14.13 -18.09
N ASN A 54 13.68 15.13 -18.97
CA ASN A 54 13.79 16.54 -18.55
C ASN A 54 12.54 17.06 -17.82
N ASP A 55 11.38 16.45 -18.07
CA ASP A 55 10.15 16.68 -17.29
C ASP A 55 10.13 15.89 -15.98
N GLY A 56 11.21 15.15 -15.70
CA GLY A 56 11.44 14.19 -14.61
C GLY A 56 10.45 13.03 -14.54
N ASN A 57 9.78 12.69 -15.64
CA ASN A 57 9.22 11.35 -15.82
C ASN A 57 10.34 10.36 -16.15
N PHE A 58 10.03 9.07 -16.15
CA PHE A 58 11.05 8.03 -16.30
C PHE A 58 10.80 7.17 -17.54
N LEU A 59 11.82 7.03 -18.38
CA LEU A 59 11.85 6.06 -19.47
C LEU A 59 12.49 4.76 -18.97
N VAL A 60 11.70 3.68 -18.95
CA VAL A 60 12.20 2.33 -18.67
C VAL A 60 12.40 1.61 -19.99
N VAL A 61 13.62 1.19 -20.26
CA VAL A 61 14.03 0.52 -21.50
C VAL A 61 14.31 -0.95 -21.18
N ARG A 62 13.63 -1.85 -21.87
CA ARG A 62 13.80 -3.30 -21.71
C ARG A 62 15.24 -3.70 -21.97
N ASP A 63 15.76 -4.62 -21.16
CA ASP A 63 17.13 -5.14 -21.27
C ASP A 63 17.46 -5.45 -22.75
N PRO A 64 18.53 -4.85 -23.32
CA PRO A 64 18.90 -5.03 -24.73
C PRO A 64 19.10 -6.50 -25.15
N SER A 65 19.43 -7.39 -24.22
CA SER A 65 19.62 -8.82 -24.47
C SER A 65 18.32 -9.58 -24.74
N ILE A 66 17.16 -9.01 -24.36
CA ILE A 66 15.85 -9.66 -24.53
C ILE A 66 15.48 -9.72 -26.02
N LYS A 67 15.25 -10.94 -26.51
CA LYS A 67 14.85 -11.18 -27.90
C LYS A 67 13.52 -10.48 -28.21
N ARG A 68 13.44 -9.78 -29.36
CA ARG A 68 12.28 -9.02 -29.88
C ARG A 68 11.86 -7.79 -29.07
N GLU A 69 12.02 -7.79 -27.74
CA GLU A 69 11.58 -6.70 -26.86
C GLU A 69 12.70 -5.77 -26.39
N GLY A 70 13.95 -6.23 -26.34
CA GLY A 70 15.06 -5.44 -25.80
C GLY A 70 15.22 -4.09 -26.52
N GLY A 71 15.56 -3.04 -25.79
CA GLY A 71 15.68 -1.67 -26.32
C GLY A 71 14.36 -0.95 -26.62
N LYS A 72 13.19 -1.61 -26.49
CA LYS A 72 11.89 -0.93 -26.45
C LYS A 72 11.63 -0.40 -25.04
N GLY A 73 10.69 0.53 -24.87
CA GLY A 73 10.47 1.10 -23.54
C GLY A 73 9.12 1.78 -23.32
N ASP A 74 8.89 2.13 -22.06
CA ASP A 74 7.68 2.78 -21.58
C ASP A 74 8.04 4.04 -20.79
N ILE A 75 7.20 5.09 -20.86
CA ILE A 75 7.41 6.32 -20.09
C ILE A 75 6.42 6.30 -18.93
N TRP A 76 6.97 6.24 -17.72
CA TRP A 76 6.28 6.15 -16.46
C TRP A 76 6.22 7.50 -15.79
N LYS A 77 5.09 7.80 -15.16
CA LYS A 77 4.92 9.00 -14.35
C LYS A 77 5.89 9.02 -13.18
N ARG A 78 6.49 10.18 -12.92
CA ARG A 78 7.40 10.44 -11.79
C ARG A 78 6.88 9.86 -10.47
N GLU A 79 5.66 10.23 -10.09
CA GLU A 79 5.04 9.83 -8.82
C GLU A 79 4.90 8.32 -8.68
N PHE A 80 4.62 7.61 -9.78
CA PHE A 80 4.53 6.16 -9.75
C PHE A 80 5.93 5.56 -9.61
N MET A 81 6.90 6.02 -10.42
CA MET A 81 8.25 5.47 -10.39
C MET A 81 8.91 5.61 -9.01
N ASN A 82 8.76 6.78 -8.38
CA ASN A 82 9.29 7.00 -7.04
C ASN A 82 8.66 6.06 -6.01
N ARG A 83 7.34 5.84 -6.09
CA ARG A 83 6.64 4.86 -5.24
C ARG A 83 7.10 3.44 -5.50
N PHE A 84 7.25 3.05 -6.76
CA PHE A 84 7.72 1.72 -7.15
C PHE A 84 9.13 1.44 -6.64
N ALA A 85 10.03 2.41 -6.75
CA ALA A 85 11.39 2.30 -6.26
C ALA A 85 11.44 2.11 -4.74
N SER A 86 10.72 2.95 -3.99
CA SER A 86 10.64 2.83 -2.53
C SER A 86 10.05 1.48 -2.13
N TRP A 87 8.90 1.12 -2.71
CA TRP A 87 8.24 -0.17 -2.48
C TRP A 87 9.15 -1.37 -2.77
N SER A 88 9.88 -1.37 -3.88
CA SER A 88 10.78 -2.47 -4.24
C SER A 88 11.90 -2.65 -3.22
N LYS A 89 12.47 -1.55 -2.74
CA LYS A 89 13.48 -1.56 -1.68
C LYS A 89 12.91 -2.11 -0.38
N GLU A 90 11.75 -1.61 0.04
CA GLU A 90 11.07 -2.06 1.27
C GLU A 90 10.75 -3.55 1.23
N VAL A 91 10.18 -4.05 0.13
CA VAL A 91 9.85 -5.48 -0.01
C VAL A 91 11.08 -6.37 0.09
N LYS A 92 12.22 -5.95 -0.49
CA LYS A 92 13.49 -6.68 -0.38
C LYS A 92 14.00 -6.69 1.07
N GLU A 93 13.94 -5.55 1.75
CA GLU A 93 14.34 -5.42 3.16
C GLU A 93 13.45 -6.24 4.09
N ASP A 94 12.13 -6.17 3.90
CA ASP A 94 11.15 -6.93 4.67
C ASP A 94 11.31 -8.43 4.45
N TYR A 95 11.52 -8.89 3.21
CA TYR A 95 11.81 -10.30 2.94
C TYR A 95 13.10 -10.77 3.62
N ALA A 96 14.19 -9.99 3.50
CA ALA A 96 15.46 -10.32 4.13
C ALA A 96 15.38 -10.37 5.67
N GLN A 97 14.45 -9.64 6.26
CA GLN A 97 14.23 -9.58 7.71
C GLN A 97 13.05 -10.44 8.17
N GLY A 98 12.49 -11.30 7.30
CA GLY A 98 11.41 -12.23 7.65
C GLY A 98 10.04 -11.58 7.85
N ARG A 99 9.84 -10.32 7.44
CA ARG A 99 8.58 -9.58 7.54
C ARG A 99 7.71 -9.70 6.28
N SER A 100 7.37 -10.93 5.89
CA SER A 100 6.62 -11.16 4.64
C SER A 100 5.10 -11.19 4.80
N SER A 101 4.56 -10.85 5.98
CA SER A 101 3.12 -10.90 6.24
C SER A 101 2.63 -9.73 7.11
N SER A 102 1.32 -9.44 7.04
CA SER A 102 0.67 -8.44 7.90
C SER A 102 0.89 -8.68 9.39
N THR A 103 0.93 -9.94 9.83
CA THR A 103 1.22 -10.32 11.22
C THR A 103 2.64 -9.97 11.62
N GLU A 104 3.63 -10.21 10.77
CA GLU A 104 5.01 -9.83 11.07
C GLU A 104 5.22 -8.32 11.02
N HIS A 105 4.56 -7.61 10.10
CA HIS A 105 4.52 -6.15 10.10
C HIS A 105 3.88 -5.60 11.37
N TRP A 106 2.78 -6.20 11.84
CA TRP A 106 2.17 -5.84 13.13
C TRP A 106 3.15 -6.00 14.28
N ARG A 107 3.83 -7.15 14.38
CA ARG A 107 4.84 -7.37 15.43
C ARG A 107 5.99 -6.37 15.36
N TYR A 108 6.36 -5.93 14.17
CA TYR A 108 7.45 -4.98 13.99
C TYR A 108 7.04 -3.53 14.28
N TYR A 109 5.98 -3.04 13.64
CA TYR A 109 5.59 -1.62 13.69
C TYR A 109 4.70 -1.27 14.88
N SER A 110 3.92 -2.21 15.41
CA SER A 110 3.01 -1.91 16.53
C SER A 110 3.79 -1.67 17.83
N LYS A 111 3.51 -0.53 18.45
CA LYS A 111 3.93 -0.16 19.80
C LYS A 111 2.92 -0.72 20.82
N TYR A 112 1.64 -0.76 20.47
CA TYR A 112 0.54 -1.21 21.32
C TYR A 112 0.12 -2.68 21.08
N LYS A 113 1.06 -3.58 20.81
CA LYS A 113 0.80 -4.97 20.37
C LYS A 113 -0.35 -5.70 21.09
N ASN A 114 -0.26 -5.79 22.41
CA ASN A 114 -1.26 -6.49 23.24
C ASN A 114 -2.24 -5.52 23.90
N GLU A 115 -2.04 -4.21 23.70
CA GLU A 115 -2.70 -3.14 24.45
C GLU A 115 -3.51 -2.21 23.53
N LEU A 116 -3.52 -2.45 22.22
CA LEU A 116 -4.19 -1.58 21.25
C LEU A 116 -5.66 -1.43 21.58
N ILE A 117 -6.33 -2.52 21.96
CA ILE A 117 -7.76 -2.53 22.29
C ILE A 117 -8.06 -1.60 23.47
N ASP A 118 -7.18 -1.57 24.48
CA ASP A 118 -7.32 -0.74 25.67
C ASP A 118 -6.97 0.73 25.41
N ASN A 119 -6.27 1.01 24.30
CA ASN A 119 -5.78 2.34 23.95
C ASN A 119 -6.47 2.93 22.70
N VAL A 120 -7.55 2.33 22.19
CA VAL A 120 -8.21 2.77 20.95
C VAL A 120 -8.58 4.25 20.98
N GLU A 121 -9.18 4.74 22.07
CA GLU A 121 -9.60 6.15 22.15
C GLU A 121 -8.42 7.13 22.12
N LEU A 122 -7.35 6.80 22.85
CA LEU A 122 -6.11 7.56 22.85
C LEU A 122 -5.48 7.59 21.44
N LEU A 123 -5.40 6.43 20.79
CA LEU A 123 -4.85 6.29 19.45
C LEU A 123 -5.63 7.11 18.40
N ILE A 124 -6.95 7.27 18.57
CA ILE A 124 -7.77 8.11 17.68
C ILE A 124 -7.53 9.60 17.95
N GLN A 125 -7.36 10.01 19.22
CA GLN A 125 -7.00 11.39 19.55
C GLN A 125 -5.62 11.76 18.99
N GLU A 126 -4.64 10.87 19.12
CA GLU A 126 -3.32 11.03 18.53
C GLU A 126 -3.38 11.11 17.00
N LEU A 127 -4.24 10.31 16.35
CA LEU A 127 -4.44 10.36 14.90
C LEU A 127 -4.93 11.75 14.46
N SER A 128 -5.95 12.27 15.17
CA SER A 128 -6.50 13.61 14.94
C SER A 128 -5.41 14.67 15.04
N HIS A 129 -4.59 14.62 16.10
CA HIS A 129 -3.48 15.56 16.29
C HIS A 129 -2.41 15.44 15.19
N ARG A 130 -1.92 14.22 14.93
CA ARG A 130 -0.84 13.95 13.96
C ARG A 130 -1.21 14.34 12.53
N LEU A 131 -2.47 14.11 12.13
CA LEU A 131 -2.95 14.43 10.78
C LEU A 131 -3.58 15.83 10.68
N ASN A 132 -3.65 16.55 11.80
CA ASN A 132 -4.35 17.83 11.92
C ASN A 132 -5.77 17.74 11.31
N ILE A 133 -6.55 16.81 11.84
CA ILE A 133 -7.96 16.56 11.52
C ILE A 133 -8.76 16.90 12.78
N ASP A 134 -9.87 17.64 12.66
CA ASP A 134 -10.76 17.85 13.80
C ASP A 134 -11.25 16.49 14.31
N ILE A 135 -11.23 16.28 15.63
CA ILE A 135 -11.69 15.02 16.22
C ILE A 135 -13.15 14.72 15.87
N LEU A 136 -13.96 15.75 15.62
CA LEU A 136 -15.35 15.62 15.18
C LEU A 136 -15.48 15.06 13.75
N ASP A 137 -14.48 15.29 12.89
CA ASP A 137 -14.42 14.72 11.54
C ASP A 137 -13.98 13.24 11.56
N LEU A 138 -13.50 12.74 12.71
CA LEU A 138 -13.19 11.33 12.92
C LEU A 138 -14.41 10.53 13.42
N ASP A 139 -15.55 10.67 12.75
CA ASP A 139 -16.87 10.16 13.13
C ASP A 139 -17.11 8.63 12.94
N LYS A 140 -16.05 7.87 12.63
CA LYS A 140 -16.08 6.42 12.36
C LYS A 140 -16.91 6.04 11.12
N SER A 141 -17.13 6.97 10.20
CA SER A 141 -17.77 6.71 8.91
C SER A 141 -16.79 6.20 7.84
N TYR A 142 -17.33 5.82 6.68
CA TYR A 142 -16.50 5.55 5.51
C TYR A 142 -15.92 6.83 4.88
N ASP A 143 -16.59 7.96 5.05
CA ASP A 143 -16.15 9.23 4.48
C ASP A 143 -14.96 9.78 5.26
N SER A 144 -14.95 9.63 6.58
CA SER A 144 -13.79 9.95 7.42
C SER A 144 -12.57 9.08 7.10
N LEU A 145 -12.72 7.81 6.72
CA LEU A 145 -11.61 7.00 6.19
C LEU A 145 -11.03 7.58 4.90
N GLY A 146 -11.86 8.21 4.06
CA GLY A 146 -11.41 8.94 2.87
C GLY A 146 -10.55 10.15 3.25
N LEU A 147 -10.97 10.91 4.26
CA LEU A 147 -10.22 12.03 4.81
C LEU A 147 -8.86 11.57 5.37
N VAL A 148 -8.85 10.55 6.22
CA VAL A 148 -7.62 9.95 6.78
C VAL A 148 -6.69 9.49 5.65
N SER A 149 -7.20 8.75 4.65
CA SER A 149 -6.40 8.29 3.50
C SER A 149 -5.69 9.44 2.80
N SER A 150 -6.42 10.55 2.54
CA SER A 150 -5.86 11.72 1.86
C SER A 150 -4.77 12.43 2.67
N LYS A 151 -4.91 12.46 4.00
CA LYS A 151 -3.96 13.10 4.92
C LYS A 151 -2.70 12.26 5.10
N VAL A 152 -2.85 10.94 5.21
CA VAL A 152 -1.74 10.00 5.28
C VAL A 152 -0.93 9.98 3.97
N GLU A 153 -1.59 9.99 2.81
CA GLU A 153 -0.89 10.04 1.52
C GLU A 153 -0.06 11.33 1.38
N LYS A 154 -0.56 12.47 1.88
CA LYS A 154 0.19 13.74 1.92
C LYS A 154 1.37 13.71 2.89
N LEU A 155 1.23 13.03 4.03
CA LEU A 155 2.32 12.85 5.00
C LEU A 155 3.44 11.96 4.42
N GLY A 156 3.08 11.03 3.54
CA GLY A 156 4.00 10.05 2.98
C GLY A 156 4.06 8.77 3.83
N ARG A 157 4.19 7.63 3.16
CA ARG A 157 4.08 6.30 3.79
C ARG A 157 5.29 5.96 4.64
N ASP A 158 6.46 6.42 4.24
CA ASP A 158 7.72 6.24 4.95
C ASP A 158 7.66 6.85 6.36
N VAL A 159 6.88 7.94 6.52
CA VAL A 159 6.60 8.58 7.82
C VAL A 159 5.39 7.93 8.50
N ALA A 160 4.29 7.75 7.76
CA ALA A 160 3.06 7.23 8.33
C ALA A 160 3.19 5.82 8.90
N ARG A 161 4.02 4.96 8.30
CA ARG A 161 4.16 3.58 8.75
C ARG A 161 4.79 3.46 10.15
N PRO A 162 5.94 4.07 10.47
CA PRO A 162 6.49 4.01 11.83
C PRO A 162 5.74 4.89 12.84
N GLU A 163 5.04 5.95 12.39
CA GLU A 163 4.39 6.90 13.30
C GLU A 163 2.92 6.63 13.57
N LEU A 164 2.17 6.13 12.60
CA LEU A 164 0.71 6.07 12.65
C LEU A 164 0.14 4.65 12.55
N TYR A 165 0.97 3.60 12.54
CA TYR A 165 0.48 2.23 12.32
C TYR A 165 -0.66 1.84 13.26
N ASP A 166 -0.44 1.98 14.56
CA ASP A 166 -1.44 1.64 15.59
C ASP A 166 -2.66 2.57 15.50
N ASN A 167 -2.45 3.86 15.24
CA ASN A 167 -3.52 4.84 15.07
C ASN A 167 -4.45 4.49 13.91
N LEU A 168 -3.86 4.07 12.77
CA LEU A 168 -4.61 3.63 11.60
C LEU A 168 -5.35 2.32 11.87
N VAL A 169 -4.70 1.35 12.51
CA VAL A 169 -5.34 0.06 12.87
C VAL A 169 -6.52 0.28 13.80
N ALA A 170 -6.36 1.11 14.84
CA ALA A 170 -7.41 1.47 15.77
C ALA A 170 -8.59 2.15 15.06
N TYR A 171 -8.32 3.15 14.22
CA TYR A 171 -9.38 3.90 13.55
C TYR A 171 -10.14 3.07 12.50
N VAL A 172 -9.42 2.30 11.67
CA VAL A 172 -10.04 1.37 10.72
C VAL A 172 -10.90 0.34 11.46
N GLY A 173 -10.41 -0.19 12.59
CA GLY A 173 -11.17 -1.13 13.40
C GLY A 173 -12.42 -0.52 14.03
N GLU A 174 -12.39 0.73 14.50
CA GLU A 174 -13.60 1.40 15.01
C GLU A 174 -14.65 1.64 13.93
N VAL A 175 -14.25 1.92 12.69
CA VAL A 175 -15.16 2.00 11.54
C VAL A 175 -15.78 0.64 11.25
N ILE A 176 -14.97 -0.43 11.23
CA ILE A 176 -15.47 -1.80 11.04
C ILE A 176 -16.45 -2.18 12.14
N LYS A 177 -16.06 -2.00 13.40
CA LYS A 177 -16.86 -2.30 14.60
C LYS A 177 -18.21 -1.61 14.55
N SER A 178 -18.24 -0.32 14.22
CA SER A 178 -19.48 0.45 14.06
C SER A 178 -20.36 -0.12 12.94
N ARG A 179 -19.76 -0.55 11.82
CA ARG A 179 -20.49 -1.06 10.66
C ARG A 179 -21.11 -2.44 10.89
N VAL A 180 -20.39 -3.34 11.54
CA VAL A 180 -20.82 -4.74 11.74
C VAL A 180 -21.43 -5.00 13.11
N GLN A 181 -21.59 -3.95 13.94
CA GLN A 181 -22.02 -4.04 15.34
C GLN A 181 -21.16 -5.04 16.12
N GLY A 182 -19.86 -4.98 15.87
CA GLY A 182 -18.89 -5.91 16.41
C GLY A 182 -18.31 -5.48 17.74
N GLN A 183 -17.34 -6.27 18.20
CA GLN A 183 -16.50 -6.01 19.35
C GLN A 183 -15.06 -6.30 18.98
N TRP A 184 -14.15 -5.54 19.59
CA TRP A 184 -12.74 -5.86 19.54
C TRP A 184 -12.49 -7.18 20.25
N LYS A 185 -11.70 -8.02 19.62
CA LYS A 185 -11.23 -9.31 20.11
C LYS A 185 -9.75 -9.44 19.76
N PHE A 186 -9.08 -10.41 20.40
CA PHE A 186 -7.67 -10.67 20.16
C PHE A 186 -7.50 -12.10 19.66
N ASP A 187 -6.79 -12.28 18.55
CA ASP A 187 -6.51 -13.60 18.00
C ASP A 187 -5.40 -14.26 18.83
N SER A 188 -5.71 -15.41 19.43
CA SER A 188 -4.79 -16.10 20.34
C SER A 188 -3.62 -16.78 19.62
N VAL A 189 -3.77 -17.10 18.34
CA VAL A 189 -2.78 -17.80 17.51
C VAL A 189 -1.82 -16.79 16.89
N PHE A 190 -2.35 -15.79 16.19
CA PHE A 190 -1.56 -14.79 15.47
C PHE A 190 -1.13 -13.62 16.35
N LYS A 191 -1.76 -13.43 17.51
CA LYS A 191 -1.53 -12.31 18.44
C LYS A 191 -1.77 -10.94 17.79
N VAL A 192 -2.89 -10.83 17.07
CA VAL A 192 -3.32 -9.61 16.38
C VAL A 192 -4.73 -9.22 16.80
N PRO A 193 -5.05 -7.92 16.87
CA PRO A 193 -6.40 -7.47 17.16
C PRO A 193 -7.31 -7.67 15.95
N TYR A 194 -8.58 -7.99 16.21
CA TYR A 194 -9.60 -8.10 15.17
C TYR A 194 -10.96 -7.64 15.67
N VAL A 195 -11.86 -7.37 14.73
CA VAL A 195 -13.27 -7.10 15.02
C VAL A 195 -14.08 -8.34 14.66
N GLY A 196 -14.76 -8.90 15.65
CA GLY A 196 -15.74 -9.97 15.46
C GLY A 196 -17.13 -9.55 15.94
N ASN A 197 -18.16 -10.32 15.62
CA ASN A 197 -19.50 -10.14 16.19
C ASN A 197 -19.95 -11.44 16.87
N GLU A 198 -21.25 -11.59 17.13
CA GLU A 198 -21.84 -12.80 17.72
C GLU A 198 -21.69 -14.03 16.82
N ASN A 199 -21.50 -13.84 15.50
CA ASN A 199 -21.14 -14.92 14.60
C ASN A 199 -19.64 -15.22 14.75
N GLU A 200 -19.31 -16.39 15.29
CA GLU A 200 -17.93 -16.85 15.51
C GLU A 200 -17.08 -16.88 14.24
N HIS A 201 -17.70 -16.88 13.05
CA HIS A 201 -17.01 -16.84 11.76
C HIS A 201 -16.67 -15.43 11.26
N THR A 202 -17.12 -14.38 11.96
CA THR A 202 -16.74 -13.01 11.63
C THR A 202 -15.39 -12.68 12.23
N HIS A 203 -14.36 -12.66 11.39
CA HIS A 203 -13.02 -12.24 11.75
C HIS A 203 -12.56 -11.16 10.76
N LEU A 204 -12.72 -9.89 11.13
CA LEU A 204 -12.30 -8.75 10.32
C LEU A 204 -11.04 -8.14 10.92
N ASN A 205 -9.91 -8.28 10.24
CA ASN A 205 -8.61 -7.88 10.76
C ASN A 205 -8.17 -6.51 10.18
N PRO A 206 -8.28 -5.40 10.95
CA PRO A 206 -7.87 -4.08 10.48
C PRO A 206 -6.36 -3.99 10.16
N VAL A 207 -5.53 -4.86 10.74
CA VAL A 207 -4.09 -4.95 10.40
C VAL A 207 -3.89 -5.27 8.93
N ASN A 208 -4.68 -6.18 8.35
CA ASN A 208 -4.55 -6.55 6.93
C ASN A 208 -4.83 -5.36 6.01
N ILE A 209 -5.86 -4.57 6.34
CA ILE A 209 -6.22 -3.37 5.58
C ILE A 209 -5.09 -2.34 5.65
N VAL A 210 -4.63 -2.01 6.85
CA VAL A 210 -3.59 -0.99 7.06
C VAL A 210 -2.26 -1.41 6.43
N TRP A 211 -1.86 -2.67 6.60
CA TRP A 211 -0.67 -3.23 5.96
C TRP A 211 -0.75 -3.15 4.43
N GLY A 212 -1.86 -3.60 3.84
CA GLY A 212 -2.05 -3.58 2.39
C GLY A 212 -2.03 -2.18 1.81
N GLU A 213 -2.69 -1.22 2.47
CA GLU A 213 -2.75 0.16 1.99
C GLU A 213 -1.44 0.93 2.18
N LEU A 214 -0.72 0.72 3.28
CA LEU A 214 0.61 1.29 3.48
C LEU A 214 1.68 0.65 2.58
N GLY A 215 1.47 -0.59 2.12
CA GLY A 215 2.36 -1.34 1.23
C GLY A 215 1.98 -1.29 -0.26
N SER A 216 0.97 -0.52 -0.66
CA SER A 216 0.45 -0.53 -2.03
C SER A 216 1.31 0.30 -3.02
N LEU A 217 1.21 0.04 -4.32
CA LEU A 217 1.71 0.97 -5.35
C LEU A 217 0.67 2.02 -5.77
N GLU A 218 -0.59 1.78 -5.41
CA GLU A 218 -1.72 2.66 -5.70
C GLU A 218 -1.92 3.69 -4.59
N PRO A 219 -2.49 4.88 -4.86
CA PRO A 219 -2.82 5.85 -3.82
C PRO A 219 -3.66 5.23 -2.71
N MET A 220 -3.36 5.59 -1.46
CA MET A 220 -4.04 5.03 -0.29
C MET A 220 -5.55 5.26 -0.36
N ASN A 221 -6.32 4.22 -0.05
CA ASN A 221 -7.77 4.24 0.00
C ASN A 221 -8.31 3.25 1.04
N LEU A 222 -8.14 3.61 2.32
CA LEU A 222 -8.65 2.84 3.46
C LEU A 222 -10.15 2.59 3.33
N ARG A 223 -10.93 3.59 2.86
CA ARG A 223 -12.37 3.43 2.61
C ARG A 223 -12.66 2.22 1.71
N LYS A 224 -12.02 2.17 0.55
CA LYS A 224 -12.24 1.10 -0.44
C LYS A 224 -11.81 -0.25 0.12
N ALA A 225 -10.65 -0.31 0.78
CA ALA A 225 -10.12 -1.53 1.36
C ALA A 225 -11.02 -2.06 2.48
N THR A 226 -11.46 -1.21 3.40
CA THR A 226 -12.40 -1.58 4.48
C THR A 226 -13.74 -2.06 3.94
N VAL A 227 -14.31 -1.39 2.95
CA VAL A 227 -15.56 -1.84 2.31
C VAL A 227 -15.38 -3.20 1.64
N ALA A 228 -14.25 -3.42 0.95
CA ALA A 228 -13.97 -4.69 0.29
C ALA A 228 -13.85 -5.83 1.31
N GLU A 229 -13.11 -5.61 2.41
CA GLU A 229 -12.95 -6.59 3.49
C GLU A 229 -14.30 -6.99 4.11
N ILE A 230 -15.11 -5.99 4.50
CA ILE A 230 -16.43 -6.24 5.07
C ILE A 230 -17.33 -6.98 4.07
N ARG A 231 -17.31 -6.61 2.79
CA ARG A 231 -18.09 -7.29 1.74
C ARG A 231 -17.66 -8.75 1.59
N ASN A 232 -16.36 -9.03 1.56
CA ASN A 232 -15.85 -10.39 1.41
C ASN A 232 -16.35 -11.28 2.55
N VAL A 233 -16.25 -10.82 3.80
CA VAL A 233 -16.76 -11.58 4.95
C VAL A 233 -18.29 -11.63 4.97
N SER A 234 -18.98 -10.57 4.52
CA SER A 234 -20.45 -10.53 4.40
C SER A 234 -21.01 -11.47 3.36
N HIS A 235 -20.34 -11.63 2.22
CA HIS A 235 -20.73 -12.59 1.20
C HIS A 235 -20.59 -14.03 1.71
N LEU A 236 -19.56 -14.28 2.53
CA LEU A 236 -19.33 -15.58 3.13
C LEU A 236 -20.31 -15.88 4.29
N HIS A 237 -20.69 -14.86 5.08
CA HIS A 237 -21.36 -15.10 6.39
C HIS A 237 -22.66 -14.29 6.64
N LYS A 238 -23.16 -13.51 5.66
CA LYS A 238 -24.39 -12.68 5.75
C LYS A 238 -24.44 -11.72 6.95
N ILE A 239 -23.32 -11.08 7.27
CA ILE A 239 -23.14 -10.30 8.52
C ILE A 239 -23.59 -8.83 8.46
N VAL A 240 -23.99 -8.31 7.30
CA VAL A 240 -24.50 -6.92 7.16
C VAL A 240 -26.02 -6.97 7.01
N LYS A 241 -26.76 -6.42 7.98
CA LYS A 241 -28.20 -6.17 7.80
C LYS A 241 -28.40 -5.19 6.64
N GLN A 242 -29.24 -5.56 5.69
CA GLN A 242 -29.76 -4.60 4.71
C GLN A 242 -30.48 -3.50 5.50
N ASN A 243 -30.00 -2.25 5.38
CA ASN A 243 -30.80 -1.11 5.79
C ASN A 243 -32.04 -1.12 4.88
N LYS A 244 -33.18 -1.55 5.41
CA LYS A 244 -34.47 -1.30 4.77
C LYS A 244 -34.70 0.21 4.88
N SER A 245 -34.56 0.90 3.75
CA SER A 245 -35.16 2.21 3.51
C SER A 245 -36.69 2.09 3.57
#